data_AF-A0A0G0L7F0-F1
#
_entry.id   AF-A0A0G0L7F0-F1
#
_cell.length_a   1.000
_cell.length_b   1.000
_cell.length_c   1.000
_cell.angle_alpha   90.00
_cell.angle_beta   90.00
_cell.angle_gamma   90.00
#
_symmetry.space_group_name_H-M   'P 1'
#
loop_
_entity.id
_entity.type
_entity.pdbx_description
1 polymer ?
#
loop_
_entity_poly.entity_id
_entity_poly.type
_entity_poly.pdbx_seq_one_letter_code
_entity_poly.pdbx_strand_id
1 'polypeptide(L)'
;MIVQSVNVTGDDIAKAKNCCNCFSVSLDMEDCAWLWLLDRTKDSYDVSVGYLLERGYEGLSNLEGQRMRMSVVSWGNHDVTYVDNCHDSGNLFGCEGVRSKQYCILNKQYTKEEYEKLVPKIIEQMNTMPYVDKKGRVYKFGEFFPVELSPSAYNETIAEEYFPLTKEQAVSEGYAWKNPEEKNYKITLLAKNLPVYIKEVSDVILEEIIECAHEGKCNEQCTEAFKIIPDELSFYHRMSLPLPRLCPNCRHYQRMKQRNPMKLWHRQCMCDKAHSHHSGKCEVKFETSYAPDRPEVIYCEKCYQQEVY
;
A
#
# COMPACT_ATOMS: atom_id res chain seq x y z
N MET A 1 1.42 11.45 14.14
CA MET A 1 0.85 12.70 13.60
C MET A 1 -0.66 12.52 13.47
N ILE A 2 -1.44 13.41 14.07
CA ILE A 2 -2.90 13.53 13.93
C ILE A 2 -3.18 15.02 14.04
N VAL A 3 -3.50 15.73 12.96
CA VAL A 3 -3.76 17.18 13.04
C VAL A 3 -4.80 17.65 12.05
N GLN A 4 -6.09 17.38 12.27
CA GLN A 4 -6.81 18.27 13.16
C GLN A 4 -8.02 17.54 13.77
N SER A 5 -8.38 17.96 14.99
CA SER A 5 -9.74 18.07 15.50
C SER A 5 -10.72 16.92 15.14
N VAL A 6 -11.93 17.23 14.66
CA VAL A 6 -12.44 16.77 13.35
C VAL A 6 -12.00 15.34 12.98
N ASN A 7 -12.91 14.39 13.13
CA ASN A 7 -12.52 13.23 13.95
C ASN A 7 -12.00 12.01 13.15
N VAL A 8 -11.05 11.24 13.74
CA VAL A 8 -10.82 9.77 13.54
C VAL A 8 -9.93 9.33 12.35
N THR A 9 -9.28 8.15 12.31
CA THR A 9 -8.34 7.53 13.30
C THR A 9 -7.21 6.85 12.53
N GLY A 10 -5.96 7.16 12.93
CA GLY A 10 -4.73 7.07 12.14
C GLY A 10 -4.05 5.71 12.03
N ASP A 11 -2.78 5.60 11.67
CA ASP A 11 -1.76 6.62 11.35
C ASP A 11 -2.08 7.49 10.12
N ASP A 12 -1.29 8.48 9.71
CA ASP A 12 -0.54 9.44 10.52
C ASP A 12 -0.89 10.82 9.91
N ILE A 13 -2.09 11.29 10.25
CA ILE A 13 -2.94 12.24 9.53
C ILE A 13 -2.64 13.70 9.89
N ALA A 14 -2.97 14.64 9.00
CA ALA A 14 -3.29 16.02 9.38
C ALA A 14 -4.18 16.70 8.34
N LYS A 15 -5.43 17.08 8.67
CA LYS A 15 -6.32 17.74 7.69
C LYS A 15 -7.79 17.26 7.61
N ALA A 16 -8.06 16.11 8.24
CA ALA A 16 -9.29 15.31 8.26
C ALA A 16 -10.65 16.02 8.46
N LYS A 17 -11.72 15.22 8.38
CA LYS A 17 -12.85 15.21 9.34
C LYS A 17 -13.69 13.96 9.16
N ASN A 18 -14.12 13.39 10.28
CA ASN A 18 -15.00 12.20 10.32
C ASN A 18 -14.53 11.13 9.32
N CYS A 19 -13.22 10.89 9.33
CA CYS A 19 -12.58 9.87 8.52
C CYS A 19 -12.67 8.50 9.24
N CYS A 20 -12.54 7.39 8.52
CA CYS A 20 -12.36 6.08 9.15
C CYS A 20 -11.51 5.13 8.29
N ASN A 21 -10.59 4.40 8.94
CA ASN A 21 -9.48 3.66 8.34
C ASN A 21 -8.43 4.53 7.60
N CYS A 22 -7.27 4.68 8.22
CA CYS A 22 -6.24 5.63 7.83
C CYS A 22 -4.86 5.07 8.19
N PHE A 23 -3.88 5.16 7.28
CA PHE A 23 -2.44 4.93 7.58
C PHE A 23 -1.56 5.89 6.72
N SER A 24 -1.89 7.22 6.78
CA SER A 24 -1.40 8.45 6.07
C SER A 24 -1.78 8.62 4.57
N VAL A 25 -2.31 9.74 4.02
CA VAL A 25 -3.00 11.01 4.44
C VAL A 25 -2.27 12.23 5.10
N SER A 26 -2.13 13.36 4.38
CA SER A 26 -2.19 14.80 4.81
C SER A 26 -1.96 15.72 3.59
N LEU A 27 -2.69 16.79 3.23
CA LEU A 27 -3.65 17.74 3.85
C LEU A 27 -4.97 17.79 3.02
N ASP A 28 -5.95 18.68 3.22
CA ASP A 28 -7.09 18.61 4.16
C ASP A 28 -8.27 17.79 3.51
N MET A 29 -9.38 17.48 4.21
CA MET A 29 -10.79 17.32 3.72
C MET A 29 -11.66 16.22 4.41
N GLU A 30 -12.99 16.32 4.23
CA GLU A 30 -14.07 15.70 5.03
C GLU A 30 -14.80 14.52 4.34
N ASP A 31 -15.41 13.62 5.14
CA ASP A 31 -16.32 12.51 4.75
C ASP A 31 -15.71 11.41 3.84
N CYS A 32 -14.69 10.69 4.33
CA CYS A 32 -14.00 9.60 3.58
C CYS A 32 -13.67 8.36 4.41
N ALA A 33 -13.57 7.17 3.78
CA ALA A 33 -13.15 5.92 4.43
C ALA A 33 -12.29 4.98 3.56
N TRP A 34 -11.48 4.14 4.22
CA TRP A 34 -10.60 3.10 3.63
C TRP A 34 -9.59 3.63 2.60
N LEU A 35 -8.62 4.41 3.09
CA LEU A 35 -7.68 5.18 2.26
C LEU A 35 -6.22 4.76 2.44
N TRP A 36 -5.44 4.80 1.34
CA TRP A 36 -3.99 4.62 1.32
C TRP A 36 -3.36 5.69 0.39
N LEU A 37 -2.25 6.32 0.80
CA LEU A 37 -1.44 7.30 0.05
C LEU A 37 -2.21 8.41 -0.72
N LEU A 38 -2.89 9.33 -0.02
CA LEU A 38 -3.70 10.43 -0.63
C LEU A 38 -3.32 11.85 -0.18
N ASP A 39 -3.65 12.83 -1.04
CA ASP A 39 -3.66 14.29 -0.79
C ASP A 39 -5.06 14.87 -1.17
N ARG A 40 -5.54 15.88 -0.43
CA ARG A 40 -6.74 16.74 -0.70
C ARG A 40 -8.06 16.03 -1.09
N THR A 41 -8.54 15.06 -0.29
CA THR A 41 -9.64 14.13 -0.67
C THR A 41 -11.02 14.34 0.01
N LYS A 42 -12.12 14.32 -0.75
CA LYS A 42 -13.53 14.45 -0.26
C LYS A 42 -14.42 13.29 -0.74
N ASP A 43 -15.51 13.01 -0.02
CA ASP A 43 -16.64 12.17 -0.45
C ASP A 43 -16.23 10.81 -1.11
N SER A 44 -15.29 10.08 -0.51
CA SER A 44 -14.59 8.92 -1.14
C SER A 44 -14.53 7.64 -0.28
N TYR A 45 -14.50 6.47 -0.94
CA TYR A 45 -14.48 5.12 -0.35
C TYR A 45 -13.59 4.18 -1.21
N ASP A 46 -12.81 3.30 -0.57
CA ASP A 46 -11.94 2.28 -1.21
C ASP A 46 -11.01 2.80 -2.33
N VAL A 47 -10.03 3.65 -1.95
CA VAL A 47 -9.08 4.29 -2.88
C VAL A 47 -7.63 4.05 -2.48
N SER A 48 -6.79 3.64 -3.45
CA SER A 48 -5.38 3.31 -3.20
C SER A 48 -4.34 4.38 -3.63
N VAL A 49 -4.57 5.24 -4.63
CA VAL A 49 -3.75 6.46 -4.88
C VAL A 49 -4.53 7.50 -5.73
N GLY A 50 -4.90 8.66 -5.16
CA GLY A 50 -5.55 9.82 -5.80
C GLY A 50 -5.08 11.15 -5.17
N TYR A 51 -5.61 12.34 -5.48
CA TYR A 51 -7.00 12.67 -5.88
C TYR A 51 -7.17 14.18 -6.22
N LEU A 52 -8.25 14.56 -6.93
CA LEU A 52 -8.95 15.86 -6.76
C LEU A 52 -10.50 15.85 -7.05
N LEU A 53 -11.23 14.75 -6.78
CA LEU A 53 -12.43 14.37 -7.56
C LEU A 53 -13.71 13.81 -6.95
N GLU A 54 -14.78 14.35 -7.50
CA GLU A 54 -16.14 14.23 -7.01
C GLU A 54 -16.90 12.96 -7.55
N ARG A 55 -16.22 11.79 -7.69
CA ARG A 55 -16.70 10.42 -7.30
C ARG A 55 -15.81 9.22 -7.70
N GLY A 56 -15.74 8.20 -6.82
CA GLY A 56 -14.91 6.97 -6.86
C GLY A 56 -15.68 5.63 -6.78
N TYR A 57 -15.13 4.52 -7.34
CA TYR A 57 -15.34 3.09 -6.97
C TYR A 57 -14.53 2.18 -7.95
N GLU A 58 -14.11 0.96 -7.60
CA GLU A 58 -12.97 0.67 -6.70
C GLU A 58 -11.67 0.90 -7.49
N GLY A 59 -10.66 1.54 -6.91
CA GLY A 59 -9.57 2.17 -7.69
C GLY A 59 -8.15 1.70 -7.38
N LEU A 60 -7.34 1.48 -8.43
CA LEU A 60 -5.99 0.91 -8.32
C LEU A 60 -4.85 1.61 -9.11
N SER A 61 -4.72 2.93 -9.32
CA SER A 61 -5.53 4.13 -9.05
C SER A 61 -4.82 5.37 -9.71
N ASN A 62 -5.46 6.55 -9.75
CA ASN A 62 -4.93 7.89 -10.08
C ASN A 62 -5.83 8.96 -9.38
N LEU A 63 -5.78 10.24 -9.79
CA LEU A 63 -6.78 10.77 -10.76
C LEU A 63 -6.94 12.33 -10.71
N GLU A 64 -7.33 12.94 -11.86
CA GLU A 64 -8.25 14.11 -11.96
C GLU A 64 -9.51 13.87 -12.89
N GLY A 65 -10.36 12.87 -12.58
CA GLY A 65 -11.64 12.37 -13.19
C GLY A 65 -13.03 13.02 -12.96
N GLN A 66 -13.94 12.38 -12.17
CA GLN A 66 -15.41 12.62 -12.02
C GLN A 66 -16.32 11.91 -13.08
N ARG A 67 -16.84 10.68 -12.91
CA ARG A 67 -17.13 9.80 -11.74
C ARG A 67 -16.86 8.32 -12.06
N MET A 68 -16.24 7.60 -11.12
CA MET A 68 -15.63 6.28 -11.35
C MET A 68 -16.48 5.04 -11.08
N ARG A 69 -16.15 3.95 -11.77
CA ARG A 69 -16.55 2.56 -11.47
C ARG A 69 -15.44 1.55 -11.85
N MET A 70 -15.22 0.57 -10.98
CA MET A 70 -14.38 -0.64 -11.06
C MET A 70 -13.15 -0.53 -11.99
N SER A 71 -12.03 0.01 -11.47
CA SER A 71 -10.95 0.57 -12.29
C SER A 71 -9.52 0.28 -11.82
N VAL A 72 -8.65 -0.11 -12.77
CA VAL A 72 -7.20 -0.17 -12.61
C VAL A 72 -6.57 0.97 -13.42
N VAL A 73 -6.42 2.15 -12.77
CA VAL A 73 -5.65 3.33 -13.27
C VAL A 73 -6.25 4.03 -14.51
N SER A 74 -6.81 5.26 -14.40
CA SER A 74 -7.36 6.05 -15.55
C SER A 74 -7.66 7.54 -15.18
N TRP A 75 -8.34 8.32 -16.05
CA TRP A 75 -8.95 9.68 -15.87
C TRP A 75 -8.02 10.90 -15.63
N GLY A 76 -8.29 12.12 -16.12
CA GLY A 76 -9.58 12.80 -16.36
C GLY A 76 -10.47 12.39 -17.54
N ASN A 77 -11.77 12.12 -17.30
CA ASN A 77 -12.77 11.68 -18.29
C ASN A 77 -14.22 12.10 -17.89
N HIS A 78 -15.23 11.67 -18.66
CA HIS A 78 -16.66 11.76 -18.31
C HIS A 78 -17.40 10.43 -18.57
N ASP A 79 -17.90 9.81 -17.48
CA ASP A 79 -18.68 8.55 -17.39
C ASP A 79 -18.05 7.27 -18.01
N VAL A 80 -17.51 6.38 -17.16
CA VAL A 80 -16.91 5.08 -17.54
C VAL A 80 -17.21 4.01 -16.48
N THR A 81 -17.47 2.77 -16.92
CA THR A 81 -17.98 1.68 -16.05
C THR A 81 -16.97 0.60 -15.65
N TYR A 82 -16.01 0.24 -16.51
CA TYR A 82 -14.94 -0.75 -16.24
C TYR A 82 -13.69 -0.36 -17.03
N VAL A 83 -12.51 -0.29 -16.39
CA VAL A 83 -11.27 0.22 -17.00
C VAL A 83 -10.00 -0.50 -16.55
N ASP A 84 -9.13 -0.75 -17.52
CA ASP A 84 -7.67 -0.88 -17.36
C ASP A 84 -7.05 -0.58 -18.75
N ASN A 85 -6.55 0.59 -19.14
CA ASN A 85 -6.20 1.84 -18.45
C ASN A 85 -6.22 2.97 -19.53
N CYS A 86 -7.05 4.02 -19.43
CA CYS A 86 -6.96 5.13 -20.41
C CYS A 86 -7.54 6.52 -20.07
N HIS A 87 -6.91 7.53 -20.68
CA HIS A 87 -7.20 8.96 -20.68
C HIS A 87 -6.94 9.50 -22.12
N ASP A 88 -7.67 10.48 -22.66
CA ASP A 88 -9.06 10.87 -22.37
C ASP A 88 -10.05 9.91 -23.04
N SER A 89 -11.36 9.97 -22.69
CA SER A 89 -12.53 9.43 -23.43
C SER A 89 -13.84 9.63 -22.63
N GLY A 90 -15.00 9.18 -23.14
CA GLY A 90 -16.24 9.12 -22.35
C GLY A 90 -17.33 8.21 -22.93
N ASN A 91 -18.23 7.67 -22.10
CA ASN A 91 -19.13 6.55 -22.45
C ASN A 91 -18.33 5.29 -22.87
N LEU A 92 -17.61 4.71 -21.92
CA LEU A 92 -16.84 3.47 -22.12
C LEU A 92 -17.34 2.34 -21.19
N PHE A 93 -17.37 1.11 -21.72
CA PHE A 93 -17.73 -0.10 -20.98
C PHE A 93 -16.71 -1.21 -21.23
N GLY A 94 -15.87 -1.52 -20.24
CA GLY A 94 -14.89 -2.61 -20.31
C GLY A 94 -13.82 -2.37 -21.37
N CYS A 95 -13.17 -1.21 -21.35
CA CYS A 95 -12.18 -0.83 -22.38
C CYS A 95 -10.76 -0.80 -21.83
N GLU A 96 -9.81 -1.16 -22.70
CA GLU A 96 -8.37 -1.24 -22.47
C GLU A 96 -7.62 -0.39 -23.51
N GLY A 97 -6.85 0.61 -23.06
CA GLY A 97 -5.94 1.40 -23.91
C GLY A 97 -6.58 2.37 -24.93
N VAL A 98 -7.89 2.65 -24.86
CA VAL A 98 -8.62 3.49 -25.84
C VAL A 98 -8.52 4.99 -25.54
N ARG A 99 -7.88 5.75 -26.43
CA ARG A 99 -7.69 7.22 -26.33
C ARG A 99 -8.65 8.00 -27.23
N SER A 100 -9.18 9.11 -26.72
CA SER A 100 -9.98 10.12 -27.43
C SER A 100 -11.18 9.57 -28.21
N LYS A 101 -11.94 8.62 -27.64
CA LYS A 101 -13.15 8.05 -28.23
C LYS A 101 -14.38 8.17 -27.32
N GLN A 102 -15.53 7.93 -27.93
CA GLN A 102 -16.80 7.83 -27.22
C GLN A 102 -17.62 6.63 -27.70
N TYR A 103 -18.50 6.12 -26.83
CA TYR A 103 -19.42 5.01 -27.09
C TYR A 103 -18.69 3.72 -27.48
N CYS A 104 -17.79 3.26 -26.61
CA CYS A 104 -17.01 2.04 -26.84
C CYS A 104 -17.34 0.93 -25.84
N ILE A 105 -17.41 -0.30 -26.35
CA ILE A 105 -17.60 -1.54 -25.59
C ILE A 105 -16.50 -2.51 -26.03
N LEU A 106 -15.70 -3.03 -25.10
CA LEU A 106 -14.59 -3.96 -25.39
C LEU A 106 -13.70 -3.46 -26.56
N ASN A 107 -13.25 -2.21 -26.47
CA ASN A 107 -12.40 -1.50 -27.46
C ASN A 107 -13.02 -1.24 -28.85
N LYS A 108 -14.24 -1.73 -29.13
CA LYS A 108 -14.97 -1.41 -30.34
C LYS A 108 -15.85 -0.17 -30.14
N GLN A 109 -15.81 0.74 -31.11
CA GLN A 109 -16.66 1.94 -31.15
C GLN A 109 -17.99 1.66 -31.86
N TYR A 110 -19.06 2.27 -31.37
CA TYR A 110 -20.44 2.11 -31.83
C TYR A 110 -21.10 3.47 -32.08
N THR A 111 -22.28 3.50 -32.71
CA THR A 111 -23.14 4.70 -32.60
C THR A 111 -23.69 4.84 -31.18
N LYS A 112 -24.17 6.04 -30.84
CA LYS A 112 -24.80 6.31 -29.54
C LYS A 112 -25.99 5.37 -29.28
N GLU A 113 -26.85 5.21 -30.27
CA GLU A 113 -28.08 4.42 -30.20
C GLU A 113 -27.80 2.92 -30.07
N GLU A 114 -26.73 2.44 -30.73
CA GLU A 114 -26.24 1.07 -30.56
C GLU A 114 -25.69 0.84 -29.15
N TYR A 115 -24.87 1.76 -28.65
CA TYR A 115 -24.29 1.70 -27.30
C TYR A 115 -25.36 1.70 -26.21
N GLU A 116 -26.29 2.65 -26.25
CA GLU A 116 -27.40 2.77 -25.29
C GLU A 116 -28.32 1.53 -25.29
N LYS A 117 -28.40 0.81 -26.41
CA LYS A 117 -29.16 -0.45 -26.55
C LYS A 117 -28.38 -1.70 -26.12
N LEU A 118 -27.04 -1.66 -26.16
CA LEU A 118 -26.18 -2.80 -25.83
C LEU A 118 -25.83 -2.85 -24.33
N VAL A 119 -25.49 -1.71 -23.72
CA VAL A 119 -25.02 -1.67 -22.32
C VAL A 119 -26.01 -2.32 -21.33
N PRO A 120 -27.34 -2.04 -21.35
CA PRO A 120 -28.27 -2.69 -20.42
C PRO A 120 -28.31 -4.22 -20.54
N LYS A 121 -28.15 -4.75 -21.77
CA LYS A 121 -28.13 -6.21 -22.01
C LYS A 121 -26.88 -6.87 -21.44
N ILE A 122 -25.73 -6.20 -21.54
CA ILE A 122 -24.47 -6.68 -20.98
C ILE A 122 -24.57 -6.68 -19.45
N ILE A 123 -25.15 -5.62 -18.85
CA ILE A 123 -25.40 -5.54 -17.41
C ILE A 123 -26.35 -6.65 -16.94
N GLU A 124 -27.44 -6.93 -17.68
CA GLU A 124 -28.35 -8.05 -17.38
C GLU A 124 -27.63 -9.41 -17.47
N GLN A 125 -26.80 -9.61 -18.50
CA GLN A 125 -25.98 -10.82 -18.66
C GLN A 125 -24.99 -11.00 -17.50
N MET A 126 -24.27 -9.95 -17.09
CA MET A 126 -23.33 -10.00 -15.96
C MET A 126 -24.00 -10.30 -14.61
N ASN A 127 -25.29 -9.99 -14.46
CA ASN A 127 -26.05 -10.29 -13.25
C ASN A 127 -26.67 -11.69 -13.26
N THR A 128 -27.10 -12.18 -14.43
CA THR A 128 -27.72 -13.50 -14.61
C THR A 128 -26.69 -14.62 -14.80
N MET A 129 -25.51 -14.30 -15.31
CA MET A 129 -24.38 -15.20 -15.53
C MET A 129 -23.08 -14.55 -15.01
N PRO A 130 -22.94 -14.35 -13.69
CA PRO A 130 -21.76 -13.73 -13.09
C PRO A 130 -20.51 -14.59 -13.24
N TYR A 131 -19.35 -13.97 -13.18
CA TYR A 131 -18.08 -14.69 -13.08
C TYR A 131 -17.95 -15.30 -11.68
N VAL A 132 -17.34 -16.47 -11.57
CA VAL A 132 -17.08 -17.14 -10.29
C VAL A 132 -15.62 -17.57 -10.26
N ASP A 133 -14.84 -17.08 -9.30
CA ASP A 133 -13.41 -17.42 -9.20
C ASP A 133 -13.18 -18.86 -8.75
N LYS A 134 -11.92 -19.29 -8.78
CA LYS A 134 -11.48 -20.60 -8.24
C LYS A 134 -11.80 -20.83 -6.75
N LYS A 135 -12.19 -19.81 -5.99
CA LYS A 135 -12.61 -19.88 -4.58
C LYS A 135 -14.14 -19.84 -4.40
N GLY A 136 -14.92 -19.69 -5.47
CA GLY A 136 -16.37 -19.56 -5.41
C GLY A 136 -16.86 -18.14 -5.12
N ARG A 137 -15.99 -17.13 -5.16
CA ARG A 137 -16.36 -15.71 -5.04
C ARG A 137 -17.08 -15.28 -6.32
N VAL A 138 -18.24 -14.64 -6.17
CA VAL A 138 -19.15 -14.31 -7.27
C VAL A 138 -18.99 -12.84 -7.66
N TYR A 139 -18.57 -12.59 -8.90
CA TYR A 139 -18.31 -11.26 -9.45
C TYR A 139 -19.45 -10.87 -10.40
N LYS A 140 -20.30 -9.96 -9.93
CA LYS A 140 -21.41 -9.37 -10.69
C LYS A 140 -21.03 -8.01 -11.28
N PHE A 141 -21.94 -7.44 -12.06
CA PHE A 141 -21.86 -6.03 -12.42
C PHE A 141 -21.82 -5.17 -11.15
N GLY A 142 -20.74 -4.41 -10.98
CA GLY A 142 -20.49 -3.59 -9.80
C GLY A 142 -19.28 -4.03 -8.98
N GLU A 143 -18.78 -5.25 -9.17
CA GLU A 143 -17.64 -5.81 -8.42
C GLU A 143 -16.30 -5.52 -9.12
N PHE A 144 -15.23 -5.41 -8.34
CA PHE A 144 -13.85 -5.26 -8.84
C PHE A 144 -13.38 -6.43 -9.71
N PHE A 145 -12.25 -6.25 -10.38
CA PHE A 145 -11.62 -7.33 -11.14
C PHE A 145 -11.25 -8.51 -10.22
N PRO A 146 -11.55 -9.77 -10.60
CA PRO A 146 -11.14 -10.95 -9.84
C PRO A 146 -9.63 -10.96 -9.61
N VAL A 147 -9.19 -11.28 -8.39
CA VAL A 147 -7.77 -11.23 -8.00
C VAL A 147 -6.87 -12.17 -8.82
N GLU A 148 -7.45 -13.22 -9.39
CA GLU A 148 -6.74 -14.13 -10.31
C GLU A 148 -6.46 -13.55 -11.71
N LEU A 149 -6.99 -12.36 -12.01
CA LEU A 149 -6.60 -11.54 -13.17
C LEU A 149 -5.44 -10.58 -12.87
N SER A 150 -4.94 -10.53 -11.62
CA SER A 150 -3.80 -9.70 -11.25
C SER A 150 -2.57 -10.03 -12.12
N PRO A 151 -1.91 -9.04 -12.73
CA PRO A 151 -0.69 -9.25 -13.50
C PRO A 151 0.54 -9.54 -12.60
N SER A 152 0.40 -9.47 -11.28
CA SER A 152 1.48 -9.66 -10.32
C SER A 152 1.10 -10.66 -9.23
N ALA A 153 2.07 -11.47 -8.80
CA ALA A 153 1.92 -12.35 -7.65
C ALA A 153 1.88 -11.54 -6.34
N TYR A 154 1.17 -12.03 -5.32
CA TYR A 154 0.99 -11.35 -4.03
C TYR A 154 2.30 -10.85 -3.45
N ASN A 155 3.29 -11.76 -3.41
CA ASN A 155 4.64 -11.54 -2.90
C ASN A 155 5.55 -10.71 -3.80
N GLU A 156 5.03 -10.12 -4.88
CA GLU A 156 5.68 -9.07 -5.68
C GLU A 156 4.98 -7.71 -5.53
N THR A 157 3.80 -7.67 -4.92
CA THR A 157 3.02 -6.44 -4.72
C THR A 157 3.35 -5.75 -3.41
N ILE A 158 2.95 -4.48 -3.32
CA ILE A 158 2.96 -3.70 -2.08
C ILE A 158 2.04 -4.30 -0.99
N ALA A 159 1.13 -5.22 -1.32
CA ALA A 159 0.31 -5.90 -0.32
C ALA A 159 1.17 -6.76 0.63
N GLU A 160 2.19 -7.46 0.14
CA GLU A 160 3.12 -8.25 0.98
C GLU A 160 3.97 -7.34 1.90
N GLU A 161 4.27 -6.12 1.49
CA GLU A 161 5.04 -5.17 2.30
C GLU A 161 4.30 -4.72 3.58
N TYR A 162 2.96 -4.60 3.50
CA TYR A 162 2.11 -4.13 4.59
C TYR A 162 1.31 -5.25 5.29
N PHE A 163 0.97 -6.31 4.57
CA PHE A 163 0.19 -7.46 5.03
C PHE A 163 0.93 -8.77 4.69
N PRO A 164 2.14 -8.99 5.22
CA PRO A 164 2.96 -10.13 4.83
C PRO A 164 2.25 -11.46 5.10
N LEU A 165 2.17 -12.31 4.08
CA LEU A 165 1.57 -13.65 4.15
C LEU A 165 2.62 -14.71 3.87
N THR A 166 2.50 -15.87 4.52
CA THR A 166 3.21 -17.05 4.02
C THR A 166 2.63 -17.48 2.67
N LYS A 167 3.42 -18.20 1.88
CA LYS A 167 2.99 -18.80 0.61
C LYS A 167 1.70 -19.61 0.78
N GLU A 168 1.62 -20.39 1.86
CA GLU A 168 0.47 -21.23 2.19
C GLU A 168 -0.78 -20.39 2.45
N GLN A 169 -0.64 -19.28 3.19
CA GLN A 169 -1.72 -18.34 3.44
C GLN A 169 -2.20 -17.66 2.15
N ALA A 170 -1.28 -17.10 1.35
CA ALA A 170 -1.62 -16.42 0.10
C ALA A 170 -2.32 -17.35 -0.91
N VAL A 171 -1.83 -18.59 -1.07
CA VAL A 171 -2.48 -19.60 -1.92
C VAL A 171 -3.82 -20.08 -1.32
N SER A 172 -3.95 -20.12 0.02
CA SER A 172 -5.23 -20.42 0.68
C SER A 172 -6.28 -19.33 0.46
N GLU A 173 -5.87 -18.08 0.24
CA GLU A 173 -6.74 -16.97 -0.19
C GLU A 173 -6.92 -16.87 -1.72
N GLY A 174 -6.22 -17.72 -2.48
CA GLY A 174 -6.34 -17.79 -3.94
C GLY A 174 -5.50 -16.75 -4.69
N TYR A 175 -4.54 -16.13 -4.01
CA TYR A 175 -3.58 -15.23 -4.64
C TYR A 175 -2.46 -16.02 -5.34
N ALA A 176 -1.96 -15.48 -6.45
CA ALA A 176 -0.78 -16.02 -7.12
C ALA A 176 0.48 -15.81 -6.26
N TRP A 177 1.41 -16.76 -6.31
CA TRP A 177 2.70 -16.67 -5.60
C TRP A 177 3.85 -16.99 -6.54
N LYS A 178 4.84 -16.10 -6.62
CA LYS A 178 6.07 -16.31 -7.40
C LYS A 178 7.15 -16.91 -6.52
N ASN A 179 7.63 -18.09 -6.88
CA ASN A 179 8.79 -18.68 -6.22
C ASN A 179 10.07 -17.88 -6.57
N PRO A 180 11.05 -17.80 -5.67
CA PRO A 180 12.37 -17.23 -6.01
C PRO A 180 12.98 -17.92 -7.24
N GLU A 181 13.60 -17.13 -8.11
CA GLU A 181 14.39 -17.64 -9.23
C GLU A 181 15.71 -18.24 -8.72
N GLU A 182 16.13 -19.38 -9.27
CA GLU A 182 17.43 -19.98 -8.95
C GLU A 182 18.57 -19.10 -9.47
N LYS A 183 19.47 -18.68 -8.58
CA LYS A 183 20.58 -17.77 -8.92
C LYS A 183 21.91 -18.51 -8.91
N ASN A 184 22.57 -18.54 -10.05
CA ASN A 184 23.83 -19.26 -10.25
C ASN A 184 25.10 -18.49 -9.83
N TYR A 185 24.99 -17.53 -8.90
CA TYR A 185 26.17 -16.84 -8.37
C TYR A 185 26.89 -17.66 -7.30
N LYS A 186 28.14 -17.32 -7.04
CA LYS A 186 28.89 -17.83 -5.88
C LYS A 186 29.20 -16.65 -4.98
N ILE A 187 28.80 -16.74 -3.71
CA ILE A 187 29.21 -15.78 -2.68
C ILE A 187 30.74 -15.85 -2.56
N THR A 188 31.39 -14.69 -2.64
CA THR A 188 32.85 -14.57 -2.49
C THR A 188 33.21 -13.91 -1.16
N LEU A 189 32.33 -13.05 -0.62
CA LEU A 189 32.53 -12.35 0.64
C LEU A 189 31.33 -12.49 1.58
N LEU A 190 31.56 -13.04 2.77
CA LEU A 190 30.53 -13.17 3.82
C LEU A 190 30.23 -11.81 4.46
N ALA A 191 28.97 -11.55 4.83
CA ALA A 191 28.55 -10.26 5.40
C ALA A 191 29.37 -9.87 6.64
N LYS A 192 29.71 -10.85 7.48
CA LYS A 192 30.51 -10.68 8.71
C LYS A 192 31.97 -10.28 8.45
N ASN A 193 32.50 -10.53 7.24
CA ASN A 193 33.90 -10.29 6.88
C ASN A 193 34.14 -8.90 6.26
N LEU A 194 33.10 -8.13 5.92
CA LEU A 194 33.27 -6.76 5.41
C LEU A 194 33.94 -5.86 6.48
N PRO A 195 34.84 -4.93 6.11
CA PRO A 195 35.44 -3.97 7.04
C PRO A 195 34.40 -3.11 7.77
N VAL A 196 34.68 -2.75 9.02
CA VAL A 196 33.77 -1.91 9.83
C VAL A 196 33.86 -0.46 9.38
N TYR A 197 35.07 0.03 9.05
CA TYR A 197 35.28 1.40 8.64
C TYR A 197 35.41 1.50 7.13
N ILE A 198 34.68 2.43 6.51
CA ILE A 198 34.75 2.65 5.05
C ILE A 198 36.15 3.06 4.56
N LYS A 199 37.00 3.58 5.46
CA LYS A 199 38.42 3.89 5.17
C LYS A 199 39.29 2.65 4.92
N GLU A 200 38.83 1.47 5.32
CA GLU A 200 39.50 0.17 5.15
C GLU A 200 39.00 -0.57 3.90
N VAL A 201 37.97 -0.06 3.24
CA VAL A 201 37.41 -0.60 2.01
C VAL A 201 38.22 -0.09 0.82
N SER A 202 38.56 -1.01 -0.08
CA SER A 202 39.21 -0.72 -1.36
C SER A 202 38.30 -1.16 -2.53
N ASP A 203 38.60 -0.65 -3.73
CA ASP A 203 37.86 -0.91 -4.97
C ASP A 203 37.69 -2.41 -5.32
N VAL A 204 38.49 -3.31 -4.71
CA VAL A 204 38.32 -4.77 -4.80
C VAL A 204 36.89 -5.21 -4.49
N ILE A 205 36.19 -4.48 -3.60
CA ILE A 205 34.79 -4.75 -3.24
C ILE A 205 33.81 -4.71 -4.42
N LEU A 206 34.17 -4.03 -5.52
CA LEU A 206 33.35 -3.94 -6.73
C LEU A 206 33.29 -5.27 -7.49
N GLU A 207 34.28 -6.14 -7.31
CA GLU A 207 34.30 -7.49 -7.88
C GLU A 207 33.56 -8.51 -7.01
N GLU A 208 33.52 -8.28 -5.69
CA GLU A 208 32.93 -9.19 -4.71
C GLU A 208 31.42 -9.38 -4.85
N ILE A 209 30.97 -10.61 -4.60
CA ILE A 209 29.57 -10.99 -4.41
C ILE A 209 29.36 -11.20 -2.92
N ILE A 210 28.66 -10.25 -2.31
CA ILE A 210 28.50 -10.11 -0.87
C ILE A 210 27.25 -10.85 -0.42
N GLU A 211 27.40 -11.76 0.54
CA GLU A 211 26.30 -12.42 1.24
C GLU A 211 25.41 -11.39 1.97
N CYS A 212 24.09 -11.57 1.91
CA CYS A 212 23.17 -10.88 2.79
C CYS A 212 23.19 -11.53 4.17
N ALA A 213 23.39 -10.76 5.25
CA ALA A 213 23.44 -11.29 6.62
C ALA A 213 22.13 -11.98 7.11
N HIS A 214 21.04 -11.93 6.33
CA HIS A 214 19.83 -12.71 6.58
C HIS A 214 19.82 -14.10 5.89
N GLU A 215 20.76 -14.41 5.00
CA GLU A 215 20.95 -15.74 4.38
C GLU A 215 19.68 -16.37 3.75
N GLY A 216 18.75 -15.55 3.22
CA GLY A 216 17.46 -16.05 2.71
C GLY A 216 16.43 -16.43 3.78
N LYS A 217 16.78 -16.40 5.07
CA LYS A 217 15.97 -16.91 6.20
C LYS A 217 14.92 -15.92 6.73
N CYS A 218 14.72 -14.78 6.07
CA CYS A 218 13.77 -13.74 6.48
C CYS A 218 12.64 -13.52 5.46
N ASN A 219 11.43 -13.21 5.94
CA ASN A 219 10.30 -12.82 5.09
C ASN A 219 10.41 -11.34 4.66
N GLU A 220 11.44 -11.04 3.86
CA GLU A 220 11.76 -9.69 3.37
C GLU A 220 12.22 -9.70 1.89
N GLN A 221 11.73 -10.69 1.12
CA GLN A 221 12.17 -10.96 -0.26
C GLN A 221 13.70 -10.96 -0.41
N CYS A 222 14.41 -11.63 0.50
CA CYS A 222 15.87 -11.60 0.55
C CYS A 222 16.48 -12.01 -0.80
N THR A 223 17.46 -11.25 -1.29
CA THR A 223 18.14 -11.60 -2.56
C THR A 223 19.28 -12.60 -2.39
N GLU A 224 19.53 -13.03 -1.14
CA GLU A 224 20.63 -13.86 -0.62
C GLU A 224 22.05 -13.29 -0.79
N ALA A 225 22.34 -12.61 -1.90
CA ALA A 225 23.57 -11.86 -2.13
C ALA A 225 23.29 -10.53 -2.86
N PHE A 226 24.30 -9.66 -2.89
CA PHE A 226 24.30 -8.38 -3.60
C PHE A 226 25.73 -7.96 -4.00
N LYS A 227 25.84 -6.96 -4.87
CA LYS A 227 27.11 -6.28 -5.20
C LYS A 227 27.03 -4.80 -4.82
N ILE A 228 28.18 -4.16 -4.70
CA ILE A 228 28.31 -2.69 -4.62
C ILE A 228 28.72 -2.16 -5.99
N ILE A 229 28.10 -1.09 -6.47
CA ILE A 229 28.51 -0.41 -7.71
C ILE A 229 29.44 0.81 -7.45
N PRO A 230 30.21 1.31 -8.42
CA PRO A 230 31.17 2.40 -8.22
C PRO A 230 30.56 3.68 -7.62
N ASP A 231 29.33 4.03 -8.02
CA ASP A 231 28.61 5.19 -7.51
C ASP A 231 28.18 5.03 -6.05
N GLU A 232 27.78 3.81 -5.66
CA GLU A 232 27.47 3.47 -4.27
C GLU A 232 28.75 3.53 -3.41
N LEU A 233 29.85 2.92 -3.87
CA LEU A 233 31.13 2.95 -3.15
C LEU A 233 31.60 4.40 -2.93
N SER A 234 31.57 5.21 -3.99
CA SER A 234 31.87 6.64 -3.94
C SER A 234 30.97 7.40 -2.96
N PHE A 235 29.68 7.08 -2.91
CA PHE A 235 28.74 7.64 -1.94
C PHE A 235 29.12 7.25 -0.50
N TYR A 236 29.39 5.98 -0.22
CA TYR A 236 29.75 5.51 1.13
C TYR A 236 31.04 6.19 1.63
N HIS A 237 32.09 6.29 0.79
CA HIS A 237 33.32 7.02 1.16
C HIS A 237 33.05 8.49 1.45
N ARG A 238 32.34 9.20 0.56
CA ARG A 238 32.05 10.64 0.70
C ARG A 238 31.24 10.93 1.97
N MET A 239 30.28 10.08 2.30
CA MET A 239 29.43 10.22 3.49
C MET A 239 30.07 9.64 4.77
N SER A 240 31.26 9.03 4.68
CA SER A 240 31.91 8.29 5.78
C SER A 240 31.04 7.19 6.39
N LEU A 241 30.22 6.52 5.57
CA LEU A 241 29.27 5.49 5.98
C LEU A 241 29.83 4.07 5.75
N PRO A 242 29.60 3.11 6.66
CA PRO A 242 30.00 1.72 6.45
C PRO A 242 29.20 1.07 5.32
N LEU A 243 29.78 0.04 4.69
CA LEU A 243 29.08 -0.77 3.70
C LEU A 243 27.90 -1.53 4.33
N PRO A 244 26.79 -1.71 3.58
CA PRO A 244 25.65 -2.46 4.04
C PRO A 244 26.00 -3.94 4.29
N ARG A 245 25.39 -4.54 5.32
CA ARG A 245 25.45 -5.99 5.62
C ARG A 245 24.23 -6.74 5.11
N LEU A 246 23.23 -6.02 4.64
CA LEU A 246 21.94 -6.52 4.16
C LEU A 246 21.76 -6.11 2.71
N CYS A 247 21.14 -6.99 1.91
CA CYS A 247 20.83 -6.70 0.53
C CYS A 247 19.78 -5.57 0.41
N PRO A 248 19.59 -4.97 -0.79
CA PRO A 248 18.65 -3.87 -1.00
C PRO A 248 17.23 -4.14 -0.45
N ASN A 249 16.68 -5.33 -0.69
CA ASN A 249 15.34 -5.71 -0.22
C ASN A 249 15.29 -5.76 1.32
N CYS A 250 16.18 -6.51 1.97
CA CYS A 250 16.25 -6.55 3.44
C CYS A 250 16.43 -5.14 4.04
N ARG A 251 17.27 -4.28 3.45
CA ARG A 251 17.41 -2.87 3.89
C ARG A 251 16.10 -2.07 3.76
N HIS A 252 15.34 -2.29 2.69
CA HIS A 252 14.02 -1.68 2.48
C HIS A 252 13.03 -2.14 3.55
N TYR A 253 12.86 -3.46 3.75
CA TYR A 253 11.95 -3.99 4.78
C TYR A 253 12.35 -3.60 6.20
N GLN A 254 13.64 -3.58 6.53
CA GLN A 254 14.13 -3.10 7.83
C GLN A 254 13.88 -1.61 8.06
N ARG A 255 13.87 -0.78 7.01
CA ARG A 255 13.42 0.62 7.09
C ARG A 255 11.90 0.70 7.24
N MET A 256 11.15 -0.13 6.51
CA MET A 256 9.67 -0.15 6.61
C MET A 256 9.19 -0.60 8.00
N LYS A 257 9.90 -1.53 8.66
CA LYS A 257 9.66 -1.93 10.06
C LYS A 257 9.85 -0.81 11.10
N GLN A 258 10.45 0.32 10.73
CA GLN A 258 10.54 1.50 11.61
C GLN A 258 9.30 2.38 11.53
N ARG A 259 8.41 2.15 10.54
CA ARG A 259 7.10 2.81 10.46
C ARG A 259 6.11 2.05 11.35
N ASN A 260 5.10 2.77 11.82
CA ASN A 260 3.93 2.13 12.40
C ASN A 260 3.25 1.25 11.34
N PRO A 261 2.77 0.04 11.70
CA PRO A 261 2.08 -0.85 10.77
C PRO A 261 0.67 -0.33 10.45
N MET A 262 0.06 -0.87 9.39
CA MET A 262 -1.33 -0.58 9.03
C MET A 262 -2.33 -1.31 9.96
N LYS A 263 -2.23 -1.04 11.26
CA LYS A 263 -3.01 -1.68 12.32
C LYS A 263 -3.19 -0.76 13.53
N LEU A 264 -4.40 -0.76 14.07
CA LEU A 264 -4.73 -0.13 15.34
C LEU A 264 -4.96 -1.19 16.42
N TRP A 265 -4.69 -0.81 17.67
CA TRP A 265 -4.93 -1.60 18.87
C TRP A 265 -5.71 -0.77 19.89
N HIS A 266 -6.80 -1.37 20.40
CA HIS A 266 -7.55 -0.84 21.53
C HIS A 266 -6.72 -0.97 22.82
N ARG A 267 -6.32 0.17 23.41
CA ARG A 267 -5.50 0.21 24.63
C ARG A 267 -6.11 1.13 25.69
N GLN A 268 -5.65 0.94 26.92
CA GLN A 268 -5.95 1.80 28.07
C GLN A 268 -4.71 2.65 28.39
N CYS A 269 -4.93 3.87 28.88
CA CYS A 269 -3.90 4.74 29.42
C CYS A 269 -3.04 4.02 30.48
N MET A 270 -1.72 4.17 30.37
CA MET A 270 -0.74 3.54 31.26
C MET A 270 -0.38 4.41 32.48
N CYS A 271 -1.05 5.54 32.69
CA CYS A 271 -0.85 6.40 33.85
C CYS A 271 -1.44 5.77 35.13
N ASP A 272 -0.64 5.71 36.19
CA ASP A 272 -0.98 5.22 37.53
C ASP A 272 -0.94 6.31 38.62
N LYS A 273 -0.52 7.53 38.27
CA LYS A 273 -0.41 8.69 39.16
C LYS A 273 -1.75 9.37 39.40
N ALA A 274 -1.84 10.14 40.49
CA ALA A 274 -3.02 10.94 40.79
C ALA A 274 -3.01 12.26 40.01
N HIS A 275 -4.01 12.45 39.15
CA HIS A 275 -4.24 13.64 38.34
C HIS A 275 -5.59 14.28 38.67
N SER A 276 -5.84 15.46 38.13
CA SER A 276 -7.13 16.19 38.22
C SER A 276 -8.38 15.39 37.75
N HIS A 277 -8.19 14.26 37.07
CA HIS A 277 -9.26 13.45 36.47
C HIS A 277 -9.23 11.96 36.84
N HIS A 278 -8.27 11.49 37.66
CA HIS A 278 -8.25 10.16 38.27
C HIS A 278 -7.26 10.11 39.45
N SER A 279 -7.55 9.30 40.48
CA SER A 279 -6.72 9.19 41.70
C SER A 279 -5.81 7.95 41.73
N GLY A 280 -5.93 7.05 40.75
CA GLY A 280 -5.12 5.84 40.61
C GLY A 280 -4.89 5.53 39.14
N LYS A 281 -5.01 4.27 38.70
CA LYS A 281 -4.86 3.92 37.28
C LYS A 281 -5.91 4.62 36.41
N CYS A 282 -5.46 5.32 35.37
CA CYS A 282 -6.33 6.03 34.44
C CYS A 282 -7.19 5.05 33.62
N GLU A 283 -8.51 5.22 33.62
CA GLU A 283 -9.46 4.32 32.94
C GLU A 283 -9.71 4.67 31.47
N VAL A 284 -9.14 5.77 30.96
CA VAL A 284 -9.33 6.22 29.58
C VAL A 284 -8.78 5.20 28.58
N LYS A 285 -9.59 4.84 27.59
CA LYS A 285 -9.23 3.93 26.49
C LYS A 285 -9.21 4.66 25.14
N PHE A 286 -8.40 4.19 24.22
CA PHE A 286 -8.18 4.80 22.91
C PHE A 286 -7.61 3.76 21.91
N GLU A 287 -7.75 4.06 20.61
CA GLU A 287 -7.02 3.35 19.56
C GLU A 287 -5.61 3.93 19.38
N THR A 288 -4.64 3.07 19.10
CA THR A 288 -3.25 3.49 18.84
C THR A 288 -2.54 2.49 17.92
N SER A 289 -1.56 2.96 17.16
CA SER A 289 -0.67 2.16 16.31
C SER A 289 0.50 1.50 17.07
N TYR A 290 0.48 1.56 18.40
CA TYR A 290 1.51 0.99 19.28
C TYR A 290 1.05 -0.34 19.87
N ALA A 291 1.63 -1.44 19.38
CA ALA A 291 1.29 -2.81 19.76
C ALA A 291 1.51 -3.11 21.28
N PRO A 292 0.70 -3.98 21.93
CA PRO A 292 0.74 -4.24 23.38
C PRO A 292 2.09 -4.67 23.96
N ASP A 293 2.92 -5.33 23.15
CA ASP A 293 4.27 -5.83 23.44
C ASP A 293 5.37 -4.77 23.34
N ARG A 294 5.04 -3.56 22.84
CA ARG A 294 5.96 -2.43 22.78
C ARG A 294 6.31 -1.89 24.18
N PRO A 295 7.59 -1.52 24.44
CA PRO A 295 8.05 -1.04 25.74
C PRO A 295 7.64 0.40 26.07
N GLU A 296 7.19 1.19 25.09
CA GLU A 296 6.82 2.58 25.30
C GLU A 296 5.56 2.74 26.18
N VAL A 297 5.62 3.68 27.13
CA VAL A 297 4.48 4.05 27.98
C VAL A 297 3.54 4.97 27.20
N ILE A 298 2.25 4.62 27.14
CA ILE A 298 1.25 5.37 26.38
C ILE A 298 0.24 6.02 27.32
N TYR A 299 0.16 7.35 27.25
CA TYR A 299 -0.78 8.15 28.01
C TYR A 299 -1.92 8.66 27.13
N CYS A 300 -3.10 8.85 27.73
CA CYS A 300 -4.12 9.69 27.11
C CYS A 300 -3.67 11.16 27.12
N GLU A 301 -4.27 11.99 26.26
CA GLU A 301 -3.92 13.41 26.10
C GLU A 301 -3.80 14.16 27.45
N LYS A 302 -4.80 14.00 28.34
CA LYS A 302 -4.84 14.68 29.65
C LYS A 302 -3.74 14.23 30.61
N CYS A 303 -3.34 12.94 30.55
CA CYS A 303 -2.22 12.43 31.34
C CYS A 303 -0.88 12.91 30.77
N TYR A 304 -0.73 12.87 29.45
CA TYR A 304 0.48 13.33 28.76
C TYR A 304 0.77 14.82 29.05
N GLN A 305 -0.27 15.66 29.03
CA GLN A 305 -0.21 17.09 29.40
C GLN A 305 0.12 17.38 30.87
N GLN A 306 0.09 16.38 31.76
CA GLN A 306 0.43 16.53 33.20
C GLN A 306 1.76 15.87 33.58
N GLU A 307 2.34 15.06 32.69
CA GLU A 307 3.51 14.22 32.96
C GLU A 307 4.73 14.59 32.10
N VAL A 308 4.52 15.25 30.97
CA VAL A 308 5.56 15.61 29.98
C VAL A 308 5.67 17.12 29.77
N TYR A 309 4.67 17.88 30.24
CA TYR A 309 4.57 19.34 30.20
C TYR A 309 4.27 19.89 31.60
#